data_AF-A0A259P372-F1
#
_entry.id   AF-A0A259P372-F1
#
_cell.length_a   1.000
_cell.length_b   1.000
_cell.length_c   1.000
_cell.angle_alpha   90.00
_cell.angle_beta   90.00
_cell.angle_gamma   90.00
#
_symmetry.space_group_name_H-M   'P 1'
#
loop_
_entity.id
_entity.type
_entity.pdbx_description
1 polymer ?
#
loop_
_entity_poly.entity_id
_entity_poly.type
_entity_poly.pdbx_seq_one_letter_code
_entity_poly.pdbx_strand_id
1 'polypeptide(L)' 'MLAIQVEERRQTDKDLNYFWNQLNLAQKFSAAELQRYGYQLRFVRNMASGKLAVLDYDGKLAAIDHDGLIDTEPKIVLRH' A
#
# COMPACT_ATOMS: atom_id res chain seq x y z
N MET A 1 -3.87 22.03 -31.36
CA MET A 1 -4.28 21.87 -29.95
C MET A 1 -4.05 20.41 -29.57
N LEU A 2 -3.15 20.12 -28.62
CA LEU A 2 -2.93 18.76 -28.15
C LEU A 2 -4.13 18.34 -27.29
N ALA A 3 -4.75 17.20 -27.64
CA ALA A 3 -5.76 16.58 -26.79
C ALA A 3 -5.10 16.07 -25.52
N ILE A 4 -5.45 16.65 -24.38
CA ILE A 4 -5.03 16.17 -23.07
C ILE A 4 -5.96 15.00 -22.76
N GLN A 5 -5.45 13.78 -22.89
CA GLN A 5 -6.19 12.59 -22.47
C GLN A 5 -6.25 12.60 -20.94
N VAL A 6 -7.38 13.06 -20.39
CA VAL A 6 -7.64 13.02 -18.95
C VAL A 6 -7.94 11.57 -18.60
N GLU A 7 -6.91 10.84 -18.20
CA GLU A 7 -7.05 9.48 -17.69
C GLU A 7 -7.89 9.53 -16.40
N GLU A 8 -9.08 8.93 -16.44
CA GLU A 8 -10.05 8.93 -15.35
C GLU A 8 -9.51 8.08 -14.19
N ARG A 9 -8.84 8.72 -13.23
CA ARG A 9 -8.13 8.06 -12.11
C ARG A 9 -9.02 7.34 -11.09
N ARG A 10 -10.34 7.28 -11.31
CA ARG A 10 -11.32 6.90 -10.28
C ARG A 10 -11.93 5.51 -10.41
N GLN A 11 -11.74 4.81 -11.53
CA GLN A 11 -12.41 3.51 -11.74
C GLN A 11 -11.52 2.48 -12.43
N THR A 12 -10.35 2.23 -11.86
CA THR A 12 -9.72 0.93 -12.09
C THR A 12 -9.72 0.24 -10.76
N ASP A 13 -10.36 -0.93 -10.67
CA ASP A 13 -10.23 -1.83 -9.54
C ASP A 13 -8.73 -2.10 -9.37
N LYS A 14 -8.10 -1.37 -8.44
CA LYS A 14 -6.66 -1.47 -8.23
C LYS A 14 -6.43 -2.79 -7.54
N ASP A 15 -6.17 -3.81 -8.37
CA ASP A 15 -5.94 -5.16 -7.91
C ASP A 15 -4.67 -5.23 -7.03
N LEU A 16 -4.50 -6.36 -6.33
CA LEU A 16 -3.33 -6.60 -5.49
C LEU A 16 -2.00 -6.37 -6.25
N ASN A 17 -1.95 -6.72 -7.54
CA ASN A 17 -0.77 -6.55 -8.37
C ASN A 17 -0.42 -5.06 -8.57
N TYR A 18 -1.42 -4.20 -8.73
CA TYR A 18 -1.22 -2.75 -8.85
C TYR A 18 -0.51 -2.17 -7.61
N PHE A 19 -0.92 -2.56 -6.40
CA PHE A 19 -0.27 -2.09 -5.18
C PHE A 19 1.08 -2.75 -4.95
N TRP A 20 1.22 -4.03 -5.24
CA TRP A 20 2.49 -4.75 -5.13
C TRP A 20 3.58 -4.12 -6.00
N ASN A 21 3.24 -3.69 -7.22
CA ASN A 21 4.18 -3.05 -8.14
C ASN A 21 4.66 -1.67 -7.68
N GLN A 22 3.97 -1.03 -6.73
CA GLN A 22 4.40 0.25 -6.17
C GLN A 22 5.45 0.11 -5.07
N LEU A 23 5.54 -1.06 -4.43
CA LEU A 23 6.47 -1.32 -3.35
C LEU A 23 7.92 -1.33 -3.84
N ASN A 24 8.84 -0.77 -3.06
CA ASN A 24 10.27 -0.99 -3.26
C ASN A 24 10.67 -2.40 -2.76
N LEU A 25 11.94 -2.77 -2.93
CA LEU A 25 12.41 -4.10 -2.56
C LEU A 25 12.25 -4.39 -1.06
N ALA A 26 12.63 -3.45 -0.19
CA ALA A 26 12.51 -3.59 1.25
C ALA A 26 11.05 -3.83 1.68
N GLN A 27 10.13 -3.03 1.14
CA GLN A 27 8.69 -3.18 1.38
C GLN A 27 8.14 -4.50 0.87
N LYS A 28 8.61 -5.02 -0.28
CA LYS A 28 8.19 -6.33 -0.80
C LYS A 28 8.64 -7.46 0.12
N PHE A 29 9.85 -7.40 0.68
CA PHE A 29 10.32 -8.38 1.65
C PHE A 29 9.45 -8.38 2.92
N SER A 30 9.24 -7.21 3.52
CA SER A 30 8.42 -7.08 4.73
C SER A 30 6.95 -7.43 4.49
N ALA A 31 6.39 -7.09 3.32
CA ALA A 31 5.03 -7.46 2.95
C ALA A 31 4.88 -8.97 2.76
N ALA A 32 5.86 -9.64 2.15
CA ALA A 32 5.88 -11.09 2.01
C ALA A 32 5.95 -11.79 3.39
N GLU A 33 6.66 -11.22 4.37
CA GLU A 33 6.67 -11.72 5.74
C GLU A 33 5.28 -11.63 6.38
N LEU A 34 4.64 -10.46 6.33
CA LEU A 34 3.30 -10.26 6.88
C LEU A 34 2.22 -11.13 6.20
N GLN A 35 2.34 -11.39 4.89
CA GLN A 35 1.44 -12.29 4.16
C GLN A 35 1.44 -13.71 4.73
N ARG A 36 2.57 -14.19 5.28
CA ARG A 36 2.63 -15.51 5.95
C ARG A 36 1.77 -15.58 7.22
N TYR A 37 1.45 -14.43 7.80
CA TYR A 37 0.57 -14.28 8.97
C TYR A 37 -0.86 -13.88 8.59
N GLY A 38 -1.20 -13.85 7.29
CA GLY A 38 -2.55 -13.58 6.81
C GLY A 38 -2.85 -12.13 6.44
N TYR A 39 -1.89 -11.22 6.61
CA TYR A 39 -2.07 -9.82 6.19
C TYR A 39 -2.16 -9.69 4.67
N GLN A 40 -3.07 -8.84 4.21
CA GLN A 40 -3.27 -8.54 2.79
C GLN A 40 -2.95 -7.07 2.51
N LEU A 41 -2.24 -6.80 1.42
CA LEU A 41 -1.93 -5.44 0.99
C LEU A 41 -3.22 -4.74 0.55
N ARG A 42 -3.57 -3.64 1.24
CA ARG A 42 -4.81 -2.88 0.97
C ARG A 42 -4.57 -1.72 0.03
N PHE A 43 -3.51 -0.95 0.28
CA PHE A 43 -3.12 0.17 -0.57
C PHE A 43 -1.69 0.63 -0.26
N VAL A 44 -1.15 1.47 -1.13
CA VAL A 44 0.11 2.19 -0.92
C VAL A 44 -0.17 3.69 -0.94
N ARG A 45 0.27 4.40 0.10
CA ARG A 45 0.15 5.85 0.22
C ARG A 45 1.50 6.49 -0.13
N ASN A 46 1.51 7.41 -1.08
CA ASN A 46 2.68 8.25 -1.32
C ASN A 46 2.68 9.41 -0.31
N MET A 47 3.73 9.52 0.51
CA MET A 47 3.94 10.60 1.46
C MET A 47 5.23 11.35 1.10
N ALA A 48 5.44 12.53 1.69
CA ALA A 48 6.68 13.29 1.50
C ALA A 48 7.93 12.51 1.98
N SER A 49 7.77 11.68 3.02
CA SER A 49 8.83 10.81 3.56
C SER A 49 9.00 9.49 2.79
N GLY A 50 8.28 9.30 1.69
CA GLY A 50 8.31 8.06 0.91
C GLY A 50 6.96 7.33 0.91
N LYS A 51 6.98 6.10 0.39
CA LYS A 51 5.78 5.27 0.27
C LYS A 51 5.50 4.56 1.59
N LEU A 52 4.23 4.54 1.99
CA LEU A 52 3.73 3.75 3.11
C LEU A 52 2.81 2.65 2.57
N ALA A 53 3.20 1.39 2.72
CA ALA A 53 2.32 0.27 2.42
C ALA A 53 1.40 0.04 3.62
N VAL A 54 0.11 -0.14 3.39
CA VAL A 54 -0.86 -0.45 4.44
C VAL A 54 -1.46 -1.83 4.15
N LEU A 55 -1.37 -2.70 5.14
CA LEU A 55 -1.88 -4.06 5.11
C LEU A 55 -2.97 -4.22 6.18
N ASP A 56 -3.86 -5.19 5.97
CA ASP A 56 -4.96 -5.50 6.89
C ASP A 56 -5.04 -7.01 7.12
N TYR A 57 -5.36 -7.39 8.35
CA TYR A 57 -5.74 -8.74 8.73
C TYR A 57 -6.92 -8.65 9.70
N ASP A 58 -8.12 -8.95 9.21
CA ASP A 58 -9.35 -8.97 10.01
C ASP A 58 -9.58 -7.66 10.81
N GLY A 59 -9.38 -6.52 10.15
CA GLY A 59 -9.53 -5.18 10.74
C GLY A 59 -8.31 -4.71 11.54
N LYS A 60 -7.28 -5.55 11.72
CA LYS A 60 -5.99 -5.13 12.30
C LYS A 60 -5.08 -4.61 11.19
N LEU A 61 -4.70 -3.34 11.31
CA LEU A 61 -3.81 -2.72 10.34
C LEU A 61 -2.35 -2.98 10.67
N ALA A 62 -1.54 -3.10 9.63
CA ALA A 62 -0.09 -2.97 9.71
C ALA A 62 0.38 -1.97 8.66
N ALA A 63 1.48 -1.29 8.94
CA ALA A 63 2.12 -0.37 8.02
C ALA A 63 3.58 -0.77 7.79
N ILE A 64 4.05 -0.57 6.56
CA ILE A 64 5.46 -0.72 6.21
C ILE A 64 5.94 0.59 5.61
N ASP A 65 6.93 1.20 6.25
CA ASP A 65 7.51 2.45 5.76
C ASP A 65 8.44 2.26 4.55
N HIS A 66 9.11 3.31 4.12
CA HIS A 66 9.99 3.27 2.96
C HIS A 66 11.19 2.32 3.15
N ASP A 67 11.69 2.18 4.37
CA ASP A 67 12.88 1.39 4.69
C ASP A 67 12.53 -0.07 4.98
N GLY A 68 11.25 -0.43 4.92
CA GLY A 68 10.76 -1.78 5.17
C GLY A 68 10.46 -2.06 6.64
N LEU A 69 10.48 -1.05 7.52
CA LEU A 69 10.16 -1.25 8.93
C LEU A 69 8.66 -1.51 9.08
N ILE A 70 8.33 -2.57 9.80
CA ILE A 70 6.95 -2.99 10.08
C ILE A 70 6.48 -2.33 11.37
N ASP A 71 5.32 -1.68 11.32
CA ASP A 71 4.52 -1.27 12.47
C ASP A 71 3.19 -2.05 12.44
N THR A 72 2.96 -2.94 13.40
CA THR A 72 1.74 -3.76 13.50
C THR A 72 0.60 -3.08 14.27
N GLU A 73 0.84 -1.89 14.81
CA GLU A 73 -0.18 -1.08 15.50
C GLU A 73 -0.14 0.39 15.04
N PRO A 74 -0.20 0.65 13.72
CA PRO A 74 -0.02 1.98 13.19
C PRO A 74 -1.23 2.85 13.51
N LYS A 75 -0.97 4.12 13.85
CA LYS A 75 -2.03 5.12 14.13
C LYS A 75 -2.64 5.67 12.84
N ILE A 76 -3.27 4.80 12.06
CA ILE A 76 -3.90 5.13 10.78
C ILE A 76 -5.43 5.15 10.95
N VAL A 77 -6.05 6.25 10.58
CA VAL A 77 -7.52 6.38 10.52
C VAL A 77 -7.96 6.17 9.08
N LEU A 78 -8.66 5.05 8.82
CA LEU A 78 -9.32 4.83 7.54
C LEU A 78 -10.54 5.75 7.43
N ARG A 79 -10.70 6.39 6.27
CA ARG A 79 -11.89 7.18 5.94
C ARG A 79 -12.60 6.47 4.79
N HIS A 80 -13.91 6.29 4.93
CA HIS A 80 -14.78 5.75 3.90
C HIS A 80 -14.98 6.73 2.75
#